data_AF-K0PSA7-F1
#
_entry.id   AF-K0PSA7-F1
#
_cell.length_a   1.000
_cell.length_b   1.000
_cell.length_c   1.000
_cell.angle_alpha   90.00
_cell.angle_beta   90.00
_cell.angle_gamma   90.00
#
_symmetry.space_group_name_H-M   'P 1'
#
loop_
_entity.id
_entity.type
_entity.pdbx_description
1 polymer ?
#
loop_
_entity_poly.entity_id
_entity_poly.type
_entity_poly.pdbx_seq_one_letter_code
_entity_poly.pdbx_strand_id
1 'polypeptide(L)'
;MTPEDRRAVFSHRQIAAIIEGIMQEDGTEEPITGKSLGEAILFVSEEAATSASSAHIIYGENGSLSYTDCLSVYRDYGVALRQPPN
;
A
#
# COMPACT_ATOMS: atom_id res chain seq x y z
N MET A 1 5.98 4.73 12.05
CA MET A 1 7.00 4.88 10.98
C MET A 1 7.68 6.25 11.01
N THR A 2 9.01 6.32 10.88
CA THR A 2 9.79 7.57 10.84
C THR A 2 9.79 8.21 9.43
N PRO A 3 10.22 9.48 9.25
CA PRO A 3 10.38 10.06 7.92
C PRO A 3 11.35 9.30 7.01
N GLU A 4 12.43 8.74 7.57
CA GLU A 4 13.42 7.97 6.81
C GLU A 4 12.84 6.65 6.30
N ASP A 5 12.08 5.95 7.14
CA ASP A 5 11.35 4.74 6.75
C ASP A 5 10.38 5.02 5.59
N ARG A 6 9.61 6.11 5.68
CA ARG A 6 8.66 6.50 4.62
C ARG A 6 9.36 6.73 3.29
N ARG A 7 10.52 7.40 3.32
CA ARG A 7 11.33 7.64 2.12
C ARG A 7 11.86 6.33 1.55
N ALA A 8 12.32 5.41 2.39
CA ALA A 8 12.78 4.09 1.96
C ALA A 8 11.65 3.29 1.28
N VAL A 9 10.46 3.26 1.88
CA VAL A 9 9.27 2.63 1.30
C VAL A 9 8.92 3.25 -0.06
N PHE A 10 8.85 4.58 -0.14
CA PHE A 10 8.58 5.28 -1.40
C PHE A 10 9.63 5.00 -2.48
N SER A 11 10.90 4.80 -2.10
CA SER A 11 11.97 4.45 -3.05
C SER A 11 11.71 3.09 -3.73
N HIS A 12 11.02 2.18 -3.05
CA HIS A 12 10.63 0.87 -3.56
C HIS A 12 9.27 0.85 -4.26
N ARG A 13 8.63 2.00 -4.52
CA ARG A 13 7.26 2.09 -5.06
C ARG A 13 6.99 1.28 -6.34
N GLN A 14 8.03 0.90 -7.09
CA GLN A 14 7.93 0.15 -8.35
C GLN A 14 8.01 -1.36 -8.18
N ILE A 15 8.37 -1.88 -7.00
CA ILE A 15 8.44 -3.33 -6.79
C ILE A 15 7.05 -3.93 -6.67
N ALA A 16 6.90 -5.21 -6.98
CA ALA A 16 5.64 -5.92 -6.81
C ALA A 16 5.22 -5.98 -5.33
N ALA A 17 3.93 -5.86 -5.08
CA ALA A 17 3.33 -5.94 -3.76
C ALA A 17 2.04 -6.78 -3.78
N ILE A 18 1.68 -7.29 -2.61
CA ILE A 18 0.47 -8.06 -2.35
C ILE A 18 -0.31 -7.34 -1.26
N ILE A 19 -1.62 -7.20 -1.43
CA ILE A 19 -2.51 -6.58 -0.44
C ILE A 19 -3.38 -7.68 0.17
N GLU A 20 -3.44 -7.73 1.48
CA GLU A 20 -4.21 -8.70 2.25
C GLU A 20 -5.10 -7.99 3.28
N GLY A 21 -6.10 -8.70 3.82
CA GLY A 21 -6.99 -8.17 4.87
C GLY A 21 -8.04 -7.17 4.38
N ILE A 22 -8.37 -7.19 3.08
CA ILE A 22 -9.49 -6.44 2.50
C ILE A 22 -10.53 -7.44 2.02
N MET A 23 -11.74 -7.35 2.57
CA MET A 23 -12.89 -8.10 2.10
C MET A 23 -13.38 -7.48 0.78
N GLN A 24 -13.42 -8.29 -0.26
CA GLN A 24 -13.91 -7.91 -1.58
C GLN A 24 -15.45 -7.86 -1.60
N GLU A 25 -16.02 -7.28 -2.66
CA GLU A 25 -17.48 -7.11 -2.80
C GLU A 25 -18.25 -8.43 -2.84
N ASP A 26 -17.59 -9.52 -3.26
CA ASP A 26 -18.15 -10.87 -3.27
C ASP A 26 -18.07 -11.58 -1.91
N GLY A 27 -17.51 -10.90 -0.90
CA GLY A 27 -17.33 -11.39 0.45
C GLY A 27 -16.11 -12.29 0.66
N THR A 28 -15.23 -12.40 -0.33
CA THR A 28 -13.96 -13.11 -0.19
C THR A 28 -12.87 -12.20 0.40
N GLU A 29 -11.85 -12.80 1.02
CA GLU A 29 -10.66 -12.11 1.51
C GLU A 29 -9.41 -12.52 0.71
N GLU A 30 -9.58 -12.74 -0.60
CA GLU A 30 -8.45 -13.15 -1.45
C GLU A 30 -7.40 -12.04 -1.57
N PRO A 31 -6.09 -12.39 -1.52
CA PRO A 31 -5.03 -11.42 -1.70
C PRO A 31 -5.09 -10.72 -3.05
N ILE A 32 -4.97 -9.39 -3.05
CA ILE A 32 -4.90 -8.59 -4.27
C ILE A 32 -3.43 -8.55 -4.72
N THR A 33 -3.16 -9.12 -5.89
CA THR A 33 -1.82 -9.20 -6.49
C THR A 33 -1.73 -8.34 -7.76
N GLY A 34 -0.54 -8.25 -8.36
CA GLY A 34 -0.32 -7.57 -9.65
C GLY A 34 -0.17 -6.04 -9.57
N LYS A 35 -0.20 -5.46 -8.36
CA LYS A 35 0.06 -4.04 -8.11
C LYS A 35 1.52 -3.83 -7.72
N SER A 36 2.09 -2.70 -8.12
CA SER A 36 3.32 -2.20 -7.51
C SER A 36 3.06 -1.72 -6.08
N LEU A 37 4.11 -1.61 -5.27
CA LEU A 37 4.03 -1.08 -3.90
C LEU A 37 3.38 0.31 -3.85
N GLY A 38 3.68 1.17 -4.82
CA GLY A 38 3.08 2.50 -4.90
C GLY A 38 1.59 2.46 -5.18
N GLU A 39 1.17 1.62 -6.13
CA GLU A 39 -0.25 1.39 -6.44
C GLU A 39 -1.00 0.75 -5.27
N ALA A 40 -0.34 -0.17 -4.57
CA ALA A 40 -0.90 -0.81 -3.39
C ALA A 40 -1.12 0.20 -2.25
N ILE A 41 -0.14 1.08 -1.98
CA ILE A 41 -0.27 2.15 -0.97
C ILE A 41 -1.42 3.09 -1.33
N LEU A 42 -1.54 3.49 -2.60
CA LEU A 42 -2.67 4.31 -3.06
C LEU A 42 -4.00 3.58 -2.84
N PHE A 43 -4.11 2.35 -3.30
CA PHE A 43 -5.32 1.54 -3.16
C PHE A 43 -5.76 1.42 -1.69
N VAL A 44 -4.84 1.04 -0.80
CA VAL A 44 -5.13 0.91 0.63
C VAL A 44 -5.49 2.26 1.27
N SER A 45 -4.91 3.37 0.80
CA SER A 45 -5.14 4.69 1.39
C SER A 45 -6.39 5.40 0.85
N GLU A 46 -6.78 5.14 -0.39
CA GLU A 46 -7.88 5.83 -1.10
C GLU A 46 -9.13 4.97 -1.25
N GLU A 47 -8.97 3.70 -1.64
CA GLU A 47 -10.05 2.83 -2.11
C GLU A 47 -10.54 1.84 -1.06
N ALA A 48 -9.75 1.59 -0.01
CA ALA A 48 -10.15 0.70 1.05
C ALA A 48 -11.25 1.37 1.90
N ALA A 49 -12.51 1.16 1.49
CA ALA A 49 -13.68 1.56 2.24
C ALA A 49 -13.82 0.72 3.50
N THR A 50 -14.19 1.36 4.63
CA THR A 50 -14.75 0.88 5.92
C THR A 50 -14.10 -0.31 6.66
N SER A 51 -13.48 -1.28 5.98
CA SER A 51 -12.74 -2.45 6.51
C SER A 51 -11.22 -2.35 6.31
N ALA A 52 -10.71 -1.22 5.83
CA ALA A 52 -9.29 -0.99 5.55
C ALA A 52 -8.36 -1.11 6.76
N SER A 53 -8.88 -1.03 7.98
CA SER A 53 -8.05 -1.12 9.19
C SER A 53 -7.30 -2.46 9.30
N SER A 54 -7.81 -3.51 8.66
CA SER A 54 -7.17 -4.84 8.61
C SER A 54 -6.22 -4.98 7.41
N ALA A 55 -6.19 -4.00 6.51
CA ALA A 55 -5.38 -4.06 5.31
C ALA A 55 -3.88 -4.02 5.65
N HIS A 56 -3.13 -4.87 4.98
CA HIS A 56 -1.67 -4.86 5.01
C HIS A 56 -1.10 -5.14 3.63
N ILE A 57 0.05 -4.52 3.36
CA ILE A 57 0.78 -4.68 2.09
C ILE A 57 2.05 -5.46 2.38
N ILE A 58 2.27 -6.56 1.67
CA ILE A 58 3.53 -7.30 1.67
C ILE A 58 4.33 -6.90 0.43
N TYR A 59 5.61 -6.59 0.60
CA TYR A 59 6.49 -6.17 -0.49
C TYR A 59 7.94 -6.61 -0.26
N GLY A 60 8.63 -7.02 -1.33
CA GLY A 60 10.00 -7.55 -1.23
C GLY A 60 10.07 -8.86 -0.41
N GLU A 61 11.26 -9.20 0.11
CA GLU A 61 11.45 -10.44 0.90
C GLU A 61 10.85 -10.37 2.31
N ASN A 62 10.86 -9.20 2.97
CA ASN A 62 10.46 -9.06 4.37
C ASN A 62 9.68 -7.76 4.66
N GLY A 63 9.26 -7.02 3.63
CA GLY A 63 8.57 -5.76 3.81
C GLY A 63 7.08 -5.98 4.10
N SER A 64 6.58 -5.31 5.14
CA SER A 64 5.15 -5.24 5.42
C SER A 64 4.76 -3.83 5.84
N LEU A 65 3.62 -3.33 5.33
CA LEU A 65 3.01 -2.07 5.76
C LEU A 65 1.63 -2.35 6.31
N SER A 66 1.35 -1.85 7.51
CA SER A 66 -0.03 -1.76 7.99
C SER A 66 -0.80 -0.66 7.26
N TYR A 67 -2.12 -0.65 7.38
CA TYR A 67 -2.96 0.48 6.95
C TYR A 67 -2.43 1.84 7.46
N THR A 68 -2.03 1.94 8.73
CA THR A 68 -1.53 3.19 9.31
C THR A 68 -0.18 3.60 8.71
N ASP A 69 0.67 2.63 8.36
CA ASP A 69 1.91 2.90 7.65
C ASP A 69 1.62 3.40 6.23
N CYS A 70 0.67 2.78 5.52
CA CYS A 70 0.22 3.24 4.20
C CYS A 70 -0.24 4.70 4.24
N LEU A 71 -1.11 5.06 5.19
CA LEU A 71 -1.55 6.44 5.38
C LEU A 71 -0.37 7.39 5.66
N SER A 72 0.60 6.94 6.44
CA SER A 72 1.78 7.75 6.76
C SER A 72 2.64 8.03 5.52
N VAL A 73 2.88 7.03 4.65
CA VAL A 73 3.59 7.23 3.37
C VAL A 73 2.75 8.11 2.44
N TYR A 74 1.47 7.81 2.31
CA TYR A 74 0.55 8.52 1.42
C TYR A 74 0.42 10.01 1.80
N ARG A 75 0.45 10.35 3.09
CA ARG A 75 0.46 11.75 3.53
C ARG A 75 1.65 12.54 2.99
N ASP A 76 2.84 11.93 2.96
CA ASP A 76 4.07 12.62 2.56
C ASP A 76 4.35 12.47 1.04
N TYR A 77 3.87 11.41 0.40
CA TYR A 77 4.20 11.05 -1.00
C TYR A 77 3.00 10.80 -1.93
N GLY A 78 1.77 10.94 -1.47
CA GLY A 78 0.57 10.57 -2.24
C GLY A 78 0.47 11.25 -3.61
N VAL A 79 0.84 12.52 -3.72
CA VAL A 79 0.89 13.23 -5.00
C VAL A 79 1.87 12.58 -5.98
N ALA A 80 3.06 12.20 -5.50
CA ALA A 80 4.09 11.57 -6.33
C ALA A 80 3.74 10.11 -6.68
N LEU A 81 2.99 9.41 -5.82
CA LEU A 81 2.50 8.06 -6.09
C LEU A 81 1.47 8.03 -7.22
N ARG A 82 0.64 9.08 -7.35
CA ARG A 82 -0.35 9.19 -8.45
C ARG A 82 0.28 9.51 -9.81
N GLN A 83 1.53 9.94 -9.82
CA GLN A 83 2.23 10.23 -11.06
C GLN A 83 2.89 8.94 -11.58
N PRO A 84 2.75 8.63 -12.88
CA PRO A 84 3.52 7.55 -13.46
C PRO A 84 5.02 7.85 -13.29
N PRO A 85 5.86 6.82 -13.05
CA PRO A 85 7.30 7.02 -13.01
C PRO A 85 7.75 7.57 -14.37
N ASN A 86 8.27 8.80 -14.38
CA ASN A 86 8.96 9.39 -15.54
C ASN A 86 10.19 8.57 -15.93
#